data_AF-A0A8I3A881-F1
#
_entry.id   AF-A0A8I3A881-F1
#
_cell.length_a   1.000
_cell.length_b   1.000
_cell.length_c   1.000
_cell.angle_alpha   90.00
_cell.angle_beta   90.00
_cell.angle_gamma   90.00
#
_symmetry.space_group_name_H-M   'P 1'
#
loop_
_entity.id
_entity.type
_entity.pdbx_description
1 polymer ?
#
loop_
_entity_poly.entity_id
_entity_poly.type
_entity_poly.pdbx_seq_one_letter_code
_entity_poly.pdbx_strand_id
1 'polypeptide(L)' 'MSSTTVEAVFRIAPTLQKYDWGKVGNQSKVAQLAAGADIPGFVLDNSARYAEAS' A
#
# COMPACT_ATOMS: atom_id res chain seq x y z
N MET A 1 -0.93 -30.32 23.21
CA MET A 1 -0.02 -29.16 23.02
C MET A 1 -0.16 -28.75 21.56
N SER A 2 -0.70 -27.55 21.28
CA SER A 2 -0.85 -27.08 19.90
C SER A 2 0.48 -26.52 19.42
N SER A 3 1.05 -27.09 18.37
CA SER A 3 2.28 -26.58 17.76
C SER A 3 1.95 -25.29 17.02
N THR A 4 2.46 -24.16 17.51
CA THR A 4 2.35 -22.88 16.81
C THR A 4 3.20 -22.93 15.54
N THR A 5 2.55 -23.06 14.39
CA THR A 5 3.22 -22.88 13.10
C THR A 5 3.57 -21.41 12.92
N VAL A 6 4.84 -21.07 13.06
CA VAL A 6 5.34 -19.74 12.70
C VAL A 6 5.40 -19.66 11.18
N GLU A 7 4.65 -18.74 10.59
CA GLU A 7 4.74 -18.47 9.16
C GLU A 7 6.12 -17.87 8.87
N ALA A 8 6.94 -18.59 8.10
CA ALA A 8 8.30 -18.15 7.77
C ALA A 8 8.34 -16.95 6.82
N VAL A 9 7.20 -16.61 6.21
CA VAL A 9 7.02 -15.50 5.27
C VAL A 9 5.71 -14.81 5.59
N PHE A 10 5.76 -13.48 5.67
CA PHE A 10 4.60 -12.64 5.92
C PHE A 10 4.60 -11.44 4.97
N ARG A 11 3.42 -10.86 4.72
CA ARG A 11 3.28 -9.65 3.91
C ARG A 11 3.61 -8.41 4.74
N ILE A 12 4.19 -7.41 4.09
CA ILE A 12 4.37 -6.08 4.66
C ILE A 12 3.29 -5.13 4.14
N ALA A 13 2.79 -4.25 5.01
CA ALA A 13 1.96 -3.12 4.64
C ALA A 13 2.85 -1.87 4.63
N PRO A 14 3.22 -1.34 3.46
CA PRO A 14 4.05 -0.14 3.39
C PRO A 14 3.25 1.11 3.75
N THR A 15 3.98 2.17 4.08
CA THR A 15 3.44 3.52 4.19
C THR A 15 3.41 4.20 2.84
N LEU A 16 2.47 5.12 2.63
CA LEU A 16 2.33 5.87 1.38
C LEU A 16 2.55 7.35 1.63
N GLN A 17 3.46 7.96 0.88
CA GLN A 17 3.73 9.39 0.97
C GLN A 17 2.93 10.14 -0.11
N LYS A 18 2.19 11.18 0.30
CA LYS A 18 1.31 11.98 -0.56
C LYS A 18 1.89 13.36 -0.85
N TYR A 19 3.08 13.40 -1.44
CA TYR A 19 3.71 14.67 -1.81
C TYR A 19 3.12 15.29 -3.07
N ASP A 20 3.25 16.61 -3.18
CA ASP A 20 2.70 17.39 -4.31
C ASP A 20 3.23 16.97 -5.68
N TRP A 21 4.43 16.37 -5.74
CA TRP A 21 4.99 15.88 -7.00
C TRP A 21 4.45 14.50 -7.41
N GLY A 22 3.68 13.82 -6.55
CA GLY A 22 3.11 12.52 -6.83
C GLY A 22 2.07 12.55 -7.95
N LYS A 23 1.92 11.41 -8.64
CA LYS A 23 0.86 11.25 -9.66
C LYS A 23 -0.51 11.14 -8.98
N VAL A 24 -1.55 11.62 -9.66
CA VAL A 24 -2.90 11.68 -9.12
C VAL A 24 -3.62 10.34 -9.27
N GLY A 25 -4.24 9.87 -8.18
CA GLY A 25 -5.16 8.73 -8.21
C GLY A 25 -4.60 7.49 -8.89
N ASN A 26 -5.43 6.84 -9.70
CA ASN A 26 -5.08 5.63 -10.45
C ASN A 26 -3.95 5.81 -11.48
N GLN A 27 -3.52 7.05 -11.77
CA GLN A 27 -2.35 7.29 -12.63
C GLN A 27 -1.02 7.05 -11.89
N SER A 28 -1.05 6.95 -10.56
CA SER A 28 0.14 6.61 -9.76
C SER A 28 0.32 5.10 -9.63
N LYS A 29 1.55 4.64 -9.90
CA LYS A 29 1.88 3.23 -9.69
C LYS A 29 1.88 2.86 -8.20
N VAL A 30 2.21 3.82 -7.33
CA VAL A 30 2.11 3.67 -5.87
C VAL A 30 0.66 3.37 -5.48
N ALA A 31 -0.30 4.11 -6.03
CA ALA A 31 -1.72 3.92 -5.73
C ALA A 31 -2.26 2.58 -6.28
N GLN A 32 -1.83 2.19 -7.48
CA GLN A 32 -2.18 0.89 -8.07
C GLN A 32 -1.64 -0.29 -7.23
N LEU A 33 -0.38 -0.20 -6.78
CA LEU A 33 0.24 -1.24 -5.96
C LEU A 33 -0.43 -1.31 -4.59
N ALA A 34 -0.71 -0.17 -3.95
CA ALA A 34 -1.43 -0.12 -2.67
C ALA A 34 -2.83 -0.74 -2.76
N ALA A 35 -3.57 -0.47 -3.85
CA ALA A 35 -4.89 -1.06 -4.09
C ALA A 35 -4.81 -2.59 -4.27
N GLY A 36 -3.75 -3.10 -4.91
CA GLY A 36 -3.55 -4.54 -5.12
C GLY A 36 -2.89 -5.27 -3.95
N ALA A 37 -2.21 -4.57 -3.05
CA ALA A 37 -1.48 -5.15 -1.92
C ALA A 37 -2.35 -5.41 -0.69
N ASP A 38 -3.64 -5.07 -0.74
CA ASP A 38 -4.59 -5.22 0.37
C ASP A 38 -4.10 -4.52 1.65
N ILE A 39 -3.57 -3.29 1.50
CA ILE A 39 -3.11 -2.48 2.63
C ILE A 39 -4.33 -2.17 3.52
N PRO A 40 -4.29 -2.51 4.82
CA PRO A 40 -5.43 -2.29 5.72
C PRO A 40 -5.89 -0.83 5.72
N GLY A 41 -7.17 -0.62 5.41
CA GLY A 41 -7.79 0.72 5.40
C GLY A 41 -7.42 1.59 4.20
N PHE A 42 -6.64 1.10 3.24
CA PHE A 42 -6.36 1.84 2.02
C PHE A 42 -7.57 1.82 1.08
N VAL A 43 -8.04 3.01 0.70
CA VAL A 43 -9.00 3.22 -0.38
C VAL A 43 -8.38 4.18 -1.38
N LEU A 44 -8.40 3.81 -2.66
CA LEU A 44 -7.90 4.66 -3.73
C LEU A 44 -8.74 5.95 -3.81
N ASP A 45 -8.07 7.09 -3.64
CA ASP A 45 -8.65 8.41 -3.83
C ASP A 45 -8.14 8.99 -5.16
N ASN A 46 -9.05 9.18 -6.11
CA ASN A 46 -8.70 9.69 -7.44
C ASN A 46 -8.38 11.19 -7.47
N SER A 47 -8.50 11.90 -6.35
CA SER A 47 -8.09 13.30 -6.19
C SER A 47 -6.76 13.47 -5.46
N ALA A 48 -6.30 12.45 -4.73
CA ALA A 48 -5.04 12.49 -4.00
C ALA A 48 -3.82 12.25 -4.89
N ARG A 49 -2.68 12.82 -4.49
CA ARG A 49 -1.37 12.53 -5.09
C ARG A 49 -0.66 11.44 -4.31
N TYR A 50 -0.06 10.49 -5.02
CA TYR A 50 0.70 9.37 -4.43
C TYR A 50 2.10 9.35 -5.02
N ALA A 51 3.09 9.62 -4.17
CA ALA A 51 4.46 9.93 -4.55
C ALA A 51 5.40 8.74 -4.33
N GLU A 52 5.40 8.17 -3.12
CA GLU A 52 6.32 7.11 -2.71
C GLU A 52 5.61 6.04 -1.87
N ALA A 53 6.18 4.83 -1.86
CA ALA A 53 5.85 3.76 -0.92
C ALA A 53 7.13 3.33 -0.20
N SER A 54 7.10 3.30 1.13
CA SER A 54 8.23 3.00 2.01
C SER A 54 7.87 2.03 3.13
#